data_AF-A0A7V9I8A9-F1
#
_entry.id   AF-A0A7V9I8A9-F1
#
_cell.length_a   1.000
_cell.length_b   1.000
_cell.length_c   1.000
_cell.angle_alpha   90.00
_cell.angle_beta   90.00
_cell.angle_gamma   90.00
#
_symmetry.space_group_name_H-M   'P 1'
#
loop_
_entity.id
_entity.type
_entity.pdbx_description
1 polymer ?
#
loop_
_entity_poly.entity_id
_entity_poly.type
_entity_poly.pdbx_seq_one_letter_code
_entity_poly.pdbx_strand_id
1 'polypeptide(L)'
;FRVERSWKGVDTERVGLSVQLGAVGGTCEYKFQQGQSYLVFASRLNDAPEAALRTNICTRTAPLAAAGEDLRLLGPATIALRPVSSGTAYGPLVVLGLGAAVVLVGAVLVVGWASRRRTRG
;
A
#
# COMPACT_ATOMS: atom_id res chain seq x y z
N PHE A 1 0.33 -0.71 6.99
CA PHE A 1 0.25 0.05 8.25
C PHE A 1 0.76 1.47 8.05
N ARG A 2 0.20 2.45 8.77
CA ARG A 2 0.80 3.78 8.94
C ARG A 2 1.84 3.69 10.06
N VAL A 3 3.02 4.25 9.83
CA VAL A 3 4.13 4.27 10.81
C VAL A 3 4.14 5.63 11.49
N GLU A 4 4.13 5.64 12.82
CA GLU A 4 4.20 6.87 13.62
C GLU A 4 5.60 7.13 14.18
N ARG A 5 6.30 6.05 14.53
CA ARG A 5 7.66 6.07 15.09
C ARG A 5 8.42 4.86 14.58
N SER A 6 9.72 5.03 14.35
CA SER A 6 10.60 3.96 13.94
C SER A 6 11.93 4.03 14.70
N TRP A 7 12.33 2.89 15.24
CA TRP A 7 13.61 2.72 15.93
C TRP A 7 14.65 2.06 15.03
N LYS A 8 14.21 1.26 14.06
CA LYS A 8 15.09 0.42 13.23
C LYS A 8 14.48 0.16 11.84
N GLY A 9 15.32 0.18 10.82
CA GLY A 9 15.08 -0.43 9.50
C GLY A 9 14.02 0.21 8.57
N VAL A 10 13.04 0.95 9.10
CA VAL A 10 11.96 1.58 8.32
C VAL A 10 12.05 3.09 8.41
N ASP A 11 12.10 3.77 7.28
CA ASP A 11 12.18 5.23 7.16
C ASP A 11 10.98 5.83 6.39
N THR A 12 9.89 5.10 6.20
CA THR A 12 8.69 5.56 5.47
C THR A 12 7.45 5.60 6.35
N GLU A 13 6.53 6.54 6.07
CA GLU A 13 5.26 6.67 6.80
C GLU A 13 4.27 5.53 6.54
N ARG A 14 4.47 4.72 5.50
CA ARG A 14 3.64 3.55 5.20
C ARG A 14 4.50 2.36 4.84
N VAL A 15 4.14 1.22 5.41
CA VAL A 15 4.77 -0.08 5.13
C VAL A 15 3.73 -1.17 4.91
N GLY A 16 4.03 -2.09 4.00
CA GLY A 16 3.39 -3.39 3.93
C GLY A 16 3.95 -4.29 5.04
N LEU A 17 3.07 -5.00 5.75
CA LEU A 17 3.46 -5.96 6.77
C LEU A 17 2.67 -7.24 6.53
N SER A 18 3.38 -8.33 6.29
CA SER A 18 2.81 -9.65 6.16
C SER A 18 2.86 -10.37 7.50
N VAL A 19 1.83 -11.17 7.78
CA VAL A 19 1.80 -12.01 8.98
C VAL A 19 2.11 -13.44 8.57
N GLN A 20 3.02 -14.10 9.30
CA GLN A 20 3.33 -15.50 9.02
C GLN A 20 2.11 -16.40 9.32
N LEU A 21 1.59 -17.04 8.28
CA LEU A 21 0.76 -18.23 8.46
C LEU A 21 1.67 -19.36 8.95
N GLY A 22 1.36 -19.93 10.11
CA GLY A 22 2.16 -21.04 10.64
C GLY A 22 2.11 -22.27 9.73
N ALA A 23 3.16 -23.08 9.77
CA ALA A 23 3.16 -24.39 9.11
C ALA A 23 2.34 -25.40 9.95
N VAL A 24 1.99 -26.53 9.32
CA VAL A 24 1.21 -27.65 9.89
C VAL A 24 1.51 -27.87 11.39
N GLY A 25 0.53 -27.57 12.24
CA GLY A 25 0.60 -27.72 13.70
C GLY A 25 0.21 -26.49 14.53
N GLY A 26 0.13 -25.31 13.95
CA GLY A 26 -0.38 -24.12 14.62
C GLY A 26 -0.31 -22.85 13.78
N THR A 27 -1.18 -21.87 14.04
CA THR A 27 -1.10 -20.56 13.38
C THR A 27 -0.14 -19.67 14.15
N CYS A 28 1.09 -19.45 13.68
CA CYS A 28 1.97 -18.40 14.21
C CYS A 28 1.49 -16.98 13.83
N GLU A 29 0.21 -16.85 13.51
CA GLU A 29 -0.38 -15.66 12.94
C GLU A 29 -0.68 -14.63 14.03
N TYR A 30 -0.07 -13.46 13.90
CA TYR A 30 -0.41 -12.31 14.71
C TYR A 30 -1.73 -11.67 14.26
N LYS A 31 -2.71 -11.57 15.15
CA LYS A 31 -4.03 -11.02 14.84
C LYS A 31 -4.11 -9.53 15.18
N PHE A 32 -3.94 -8.69 14.16
CA PHE A 32 -4.15 -7.25 14.29
C PHE A 32 -5.65 -6.90 14.33
N GLN A 33 -6.00 -5.93 15.15
CA GLN A 33 -7.33 -5.32 15.20
C GLN A 33 -7.27 -3.95 14.53
N GLN A 34 -8.26 -3.67 13.68
CA GLN A 34 -8.35 -2.37 13.00
C GLN A 34 -8.57 -1.24 14.03
N GLY A 35 -7.95 -0.09 13.76
CA GLY A 35 -8.07 1.09 14.63
C GLY A 35 -7.20 1.04 15.90
N GLN A 36 -6.44 -0.03 16.11
CA GLN A 36 -5.51 -0.15 17.23
C GLN A 36 -4.08 0.19 16.82
N SER A 37 -3.31 0.71 17.79
CA SER A 37 -1.88 1.00 17.64
C SER A 37 -1.04 -0.11 18.27
N TYR A 38 0.10 -0.43 17.65
CA TYR A 38 0.95 -1.55 18.04
C TYR A 38 2.43 -1.15 18.04
N LEU A 39 3.21 -1.76 18.92
CA LEU A 39 4.66 -1.87 18.75
C LEU A 39 4.93 -3.14 17.95
N VAL A 40 5.51 -3.01 16.76
CA VAL A 40 5.71 -4.12 15.83
C VAL A 40 7.19 -4.45 15.69
N PHE A 41 7.53 -5.70 15.98
CA PHE A 41 8.82 -6.29 15.66
C PHE A 41 8.67 -7.10 14.38
N ALA A 42 9.38 -6.69 13.33
CA ALA A 42 9.32 -7.33 12.03
C ALA A 42 10.72 -7.51 11.44
N SER A 43 10.87 -8.53 10.58
CA SER A 43 12.09 -8.82 9.84
C SER A 43 11.81 -8.87 8.34
N ARG A 44 12.83 -8.64 7.52
CA ARG A 44 12.76 -8.89 6.07
C ARG A 44 12.78 -10.40 5.81
N LEU A 45 12.13 -10.85 4.74
CA LEU A 45 12.32 -12.19 4.21
C LEU A 45 13.57 -12.16 3.31
N ASN A 46 14.52 -13.07 3.52
CA ASN A 46 15.80 -13.07 2.80
C ASN A 46 15.65 -13.22 1.27
N ASP A 47 14.52 -13.79 0.80
CA ASP A 47 14.29 -14.12 -0.61
C ASP A 47 13.11 -13.36 -1.25
N ALA A 48 12.53 -12.38 -0.55
CA ALA A 48 11.44 -11.57 -1.09
C ALA A 48 11.97 -10.27 -1.72
N PRO A 49 11.28 -9.70 -2.73
CA PRO A 49 11.61 -8.35 -3.20
C PRO A 49 11.65 -7.39 -2.00
N GLU A 50 12.60 -6.46 -2.03
CA GLU A 50 13.21 -5.67 -0.92
C GLU A 50 12.29 -5.01 0.15
N ALA A 51 10.97 -5.20 0.11
CA ALA A 51 10.01 -4.52 0.96
C ALA A 51 9.09 -5.42 1.80
N ALA A 52 9.20 -6.76 1.73
CA ALA A 52 8.31 -7.63 2.49
C ALA A 52 8.77 -7.77 3.95
N LEU A 53 8.24 -6.91 4.83
CA LEU A 53 8.35 -7.06 6.28
C LEU A 53 7.38 -8.13 6.78
N ARG A 54 7.84 -8.95 7.72
CA ARG A 54 7.05 -10.03 8.30
C ARG A 54 7.10 -10.03 9.82
N THR A 55 5.98 -10.36 10.44
CA THR A 55 5.86 -10.58 11.88
C THR A 55 5.05 -11.84 12.19
N ASN A 56 5.07 -12.28 13.44
CA ASN A 56 4.35 -13.44 13.95
C ASN A 56 4.17 -13.34 15.49
N ILE A 57 3.40 -14.25 16.07
CA ILE A 57 3.15 -14.30 17.53
C ILE A 57 4.38 -14.62 18.38
N CYS A 58 5.44 -15.15 17.77
CA CYS A 58 6.69 -15.48 18.47
C CYS A 58 7.58 -14.24 18.63
N THR A 59 7.22 -13.11 18.01
CA THR A 59 7.88 -11.83 18.24
C THR A 59 7.30 -11.12 19.47
N ARG A 60 8.01 -10.11 19.98
CA ARG A 60 7.50 -9.20 21.03
C ARG A 60 6.49 -8.17 20.50
N THR A 61 5.85 -8.44 19.35
CA THR A 61 4.82 -7.54 18.80
C THR A 61 3.61 -7.51 19.74
N ALA A 62 3.17 -6.32 20.12
CA ALA A 62 2.14 -6.14 21.14
C ALA A 62 1.28 -4.90 20.86
N PRO A 63 0.01 -4.85 21.33
CA PRO A 63 -0.74 -3.60 21.39
C PRO A 63 0.08 -2.54 22.12
N LEU A 64 0.01 -1.29 21.66
CA LEU A 64 0.82 -0.20 22.21
C LEU A 64 0.59 -0.02 23.72
N ALA A 65 -0.65 -0.23 24.18
CA ALA A 65 -1.02 -0.18 25.60
C ALA A 65 -0.29 -1.23 26.48
N ALA A 66 0.17 -2.33 25.90
CA ALA A 66 0.89 -3.41 26.58
C ALA A 66 2.41 -3.37 26.35
N ALA A 67 2.91 -2.47 25.49
CA ALA A 67 4.30 -2.44 25.03
C ALA A 67 5.23 -1.57 25.91
N GLY A 68 4.82 -1.21 27.13
CA GLY A 68 5.52 -0.21 27.96
C GLY A 68 6.96 -0.59 28.32
N GLU A 69 7.21 -1.86 28.64
CA GLU A 69 8.56 -2.35 28.96
C GLU A 69 9.51 -2.21 27.76
N ASP A 70 9.07 -2.66 26.58
CA ASP A 70 9.85 -2.58 25.35
C ASP A 70 10.11 -1.14 24.92
N LEU A 71 9.11 -0.26 25.04
CA LEU A 71 9.27 1.16 24.74
C LEU A 71 10.30 1.82 25.66
N ARG A 72 10.34 1.45 26.95
CA ARG A 72 11.33 1.98 27.90
C ARG A 72 12.74 1.52 27.55
N LEU A 73 12.90 0.27 27.09
CA LEU A 73 14.19 -0.27 26.65
C LEU A 73 14.64 0.33 25.32
N LEU A 74 13.71 0.55 24.39
CA LEU A 74 13.99 1.13 23.08
C LEU A 74 14.32 2.62 23.14
N GLY A 75 13.77 3.34 24.13
CA GLY A 75 13.97 4.78 24.29
C GLY A 75 13.32 5.60 23.17
N PRO A 76 13.80 6.82 22.90
CA PRO A 76 13.26 7.66 21.84
C PRO A 76 13.49 7.04 20.45
N ALA A 77 12.53 7.24 19.55
CA ALA A 77 12.66 6.83 18.16
C ALA A 77 13.78 7.62 17.47
N THR A 78 14.56 6.94 16.62
CA THR A 78 15.80 7.48 16.05
C THR A 78 15.71 7.74 14.54
N ILE A 79 14.69 7.21 13.86
CA ILE A 79 14.57 7.30 12.41
C ILE A 79 13.52 8.36 12.03
N ALA A 80 13.92 9.30 11.17
CA ALA A 80 13.02 10.27 10.55
C ALA A 80 12.19 9.59 9.45
N LEU A 81 10.87 9.72 9.54
CA LEU A 81 9.96 9.13 8.56
C LEU A 81 9.79 10.04 7.34
N ARG A 82 9.85 9.42 6.17
CA ARG A 82 9.63 10.05 4.87
C ARG A 82 8.18 9.81 4.42
N PRO A 83 7.48 10.84 3.94
CA PRO A 83 6.18 10.67 3.33
C PRO A 83 6.28 9.73 2.13
N VAL A 84 5.36 8.79 2.03
CA VAL A 84 5.22 7.98 0.82
C VAL A 84 4.50 8.83 -0.22
N SER A 85 5.20 9.17 -1.31
CA SER A 85 4.55 9.83 -2.45
C SER A 85 3.57 8.85 -3.08
N SER A 86 2.27 9.09 -2.88
CA SER A 86 1.22 8.40 -3.61
C SER A 86 1.28 8.86 -5.06
N GLY A 87 2.03 8.13 -5.90
CA GLY A 87 2.11 8.35 -7.32
C GLY A 87 0.75 8.14 -7.97
N THR A 88 -0.07 9.18 -8.04
CA THR A 88 -1.20 9.20 -8.98
C THR A 88 -0.61 9.62 -10.32
N ALA A 89 0.07 8.69 -10.98
CA ALA A 89 0.58 8.87 -12.33
C ALA A 89 -0.53 8.59 -13.36
N TYR A 90 -1.72 9.16 -13.16
CA TYR A 90 -2.65 9.45 -14.26
C TYR A 90 -2.63 10.96 -14.42
N GLY A 91 -1.57 11.44 -15.08
CA GLY A 91 -1.44 12.86 -15.37
C GLY A 91 -2.62 13.35 -16.22
N PRO A 92 -2.89 14.67 -16.23
CA PRO A 92 -3.97 15.26 -17.01
C PRO A 92 -3.95 14.83 -18.48
N LEU A 93 -2.77 14.52 -19.04
CA LEU A 93 -2.61 14.03 -20.41
C LEU A 93 -3.28 12.68 -20.69
N VAL A 94 -3.33 11.76 -19.73
CA VAL A 94 -4.00 10.45 -19.90
C VAL A 94 -5.52 10.63 -19.93
N VAL A 95 -6.05 11.52 -19.07
CA VAL A 95 -7.47 11.86 -19.02
C VAL A 95 -7.90 12.62 -20.29
N LEU A 96 -7.06 13.57 -20.74
CA LEU A 96 -7.29 14.32 -21.97
C LEU A 96 -7.20 13.42 -23.22
N GLY A 97 -6.28 12.44 -23.24
CA GLY A 97 -6.14 11.48 -24.33
C GLY A 97 -7.37 10.59 -24.50
N LEU A 98 -7.93 10.07 -23.40
CA LEU A 98 -9.17 9.29 -23.43
C LEU A 98 -10.38 10.13 -23.87
N GLY A 99 -10.47 11.38 -23.41
CA GLY A 99 -11.53 12.30 -23.83
C GLY A 99 -11.49 12.61 -25.34
N ALA A 100 -10.31 12.90 -25.89
CA ALA A 100 -10.14 13.18 -27.32
C ALA A 100 -10.51 11.98 -28.20
N ALA A 101 -10.14 10.75 -27.79
CA ALA A 101 -10.47 9.53 -28.54
C ALA A 101 -11.99 9.31 -28.65
N VAL A 102 -12.76 9.53 -27.57
CA VAL A 102 -14.22 9.39 -27.58
C VAL A 102 -14.88 10.39 -28.52
N VAL A 103 -14.42 11.64 -28.52
CA VAL A 103 -14.94 12.70 -29.40
C VAL A 103 -14.69 12.37 -30.88
N LEU A 104 -13.48 11.89 -31.21
CA LEU A 104 -13.14 11.51 -32.58
C LEU A 104 -13.97 10.32 -33.08
N VAL A 105 -14.16 9.29 -32.26
CA VAL A 105 -15.01 8.14 -32.62
C VAL A 105 -16.47 8.59 -32.83
N GLY A 106 -17.00 9.43 -31.94
CA GLY A 106 -18.34 9.99 -32.09
C GLY A 106 -18.50 10.79 -33.39
N ALA A 107 -17.54 11.64 -33.73
CA ALA A 107 -17.54 12.42 -34.97
C ALA A 107 -17.51 11.52 -36.22
N VAL A 108 -16.66 10.48 -36.22
CA VAL A 108 -16.58 9.52 -37.33
C VAL A 108 -17.89 8.76 -37.52
N LEU A 109 -18.54 8.33 -36.44
CA LEU A 109 -19.84 7.66 -36.49
C LEU A 109 -20.94 8.58 -37.03
N VAL A 110 -20.98 9.85 -36.61
CA VAL A 110 -21.95 10.84 -37.09
C VAL A 110 -21.74 11.15 -38.57
N VAL A 111 -20.51 11.39 -39.00
CA VAL A 111 -20.17 11.66 -40.41
C VAL A 111 -20.47 10.43 -41.28
N GLY A 112 -20.12 9.24 -40.81
CA GLY A 112 -20.42 7.98 -41.50
C GLY A 112 -21.93 7.71 -41.62
N TRP A 113 -22.71 8.07 -40.60
CA TRP A 113 -24.18 7.97 -40.66
C TRP A 113 -24.77 9.00 -41.64
N ALA A 114 -24.30 10.24 -41.59
CA ALA A 114 -24.78 11.32 -42.46
C ALA A 114 -24.45 11.05 -43.94
N SER A 115 -23.26 10.54 -44.26
CA SER A 115 -22.84 10.23 -45.62
C SER A 115 -23.65 9.07 -46.21
N ARG A 116 -23.91 8.01 -45.42
CA ARG A 116 -24.76 6.89 -45.83
C ARG A 116 -26.23 7.27 -46.04
N ARG A 117 -26.72 8.28 -45.33
CA ARG A 117 -28.09 8.78 -45.49
C ARG A 117 -28.25 9.57 -46.80
N ARG A 118 -27.19 10.27 -47.21
CA ARG A 118 -27.17 11.10 -48.42
C ARG A 118 -27.00 10.30 -49.72
N THR A 119 -26.37 9.12 -49.69
CA THR A 119 -26.21 8.24 -50.87
C THR A 119 -27.40 7.30 -51.12
N ARG A 120 -28.41 7.30 -50.26
CA ARG A 120 -29.61 6.45 -50.36
C ARG A 120 -30.89 7.21 -50.76
N GLY A 121 -30.79 8.50 -51.08
CA GLY A 121 -31.88 9.32 -51.64
C GLY A 121 -31.50 9.81 -53.02
#